data_AF-A0ABD2N9D9-F1
#
_entry.id   AF-A0ABD2N9D9-F1
#
_cell.length_a   1.000
_cell.length_b   1.000
_cell.length_c   1.000
_cell.angle_alpha   90.00
_cell.angle_beta   90.00
_cell.angle_gamma   90.00
#
_symmetry.space_group_name_H-M   'P 1'
#
loop_
_entity.id
_entity.type
_entity.pdbx_description
1 polymer ?
#
loop_
_entity_poly.entity_id
_entity_poly.type
_entity_poly.pdbx_seq_one_letter_code
_entity_poly.pdbx_strand_id
1 'polypeptide(L)'
;MKNRKKAEARIEALERKFENVRQEVSRSTSDDMKCEEYISEILERQRRASNIMIANVKEATADKGIERKEEDTNCVKELLKDFSVDMLNIKVFRMGKQAQGKNRLIKVVLSHPEDV
;
A
#
# COMPACT_ATOMS: atom_id res chain seq x y z
N MET A 1 58.98 27.81 1.34
CA MET A 1 58.40 26.78 2.25
C MET A 1 57.05 27.18 2.88
N LYS A 2 56.84 28.42 3.36
CA LYS A 2 55.56 28.83 4.01
C LYS A 2 54.30 28.64 3.15
N ASN A 3 54.35 28.95 1.85
CA ASN A 3 53.17 28.84 0.97
C ASN A 3 52.75 27.39 0.71
N ARG A 4 53.70 26.45 0.69
CA ARG A 4 53.43 25.02 0.53
C ARG A 4 52.72 24.44 1.75
N LYS A 5 53.20 24.75 2.97
CA LYS A 5 52.53 24.36 4.22
C LYS A 5 51.11 24.95 4.34
N LYS A 6 50.91 26.19 3.88
CA LYS A 6 49.58 26.83 3.85
C LYS A 6 48.63 26.15 2.83
N ALA A 7 49.15 25.69 1.70
CA ALA A 7 48.39 24.95 0.71
C ALA A 7 48.00 23.55 1.23
N GLU A 8 48.96 22.82 1.84
CA GLU A 8 48.74 21.50 2.44
C GLU A 8 47.66 21.56 3.54
N ALA A 9 47.75 22.52 4.47
CA ALA A 9 46.73 22.72 5.51
C ALA A 9 45.34 23.06 4.95
N ARG A 10 45.29 23.76 3.81
CA ARG A 10 44.01 24.12 3.15
C ARG A 10 43.40 22.93 2.42
N ILE A 11 44.22 22.05 1.85
CA ILE A 11 43.78 20.79 1.25
C ILE A 11 43.21 19.88 2.34
N GLU A 12 43.92 19.69 3.45
CA GLU A 12 43.44 18.87 4.56
C GLU A 12 42.12 19.40 5.15
N ALA A 13 41.99 20.71 5.30
CA ALA A 13 40.75 21.34 5.76
C ALA A 13 39.59 21.15 4.77
N LEU A 14 39.87 21.14 3.46
CA LEU A 14 38.86 20.88 2.44
C LEU A 14 38.44 19.41 2.44
N GLU A 15 39.39 18.48 2.54
CA GLU A 15 39.10 17.04 2.61
C GLU A 15 38.20 16.71 3.81
N ARG A 16 38.47 17.29 4.98
CA ARG A 16 37.59 17.15 6.16
C ARG A 16 36.19 17.71 5.93
N LYS A 17 36.07 18.85 5.25
CA LYS A 17 34.76 19.42 4.90
C LYS A 17 34.00 18.54 3.91
N PHE A 18 34.68 17.98 2.92
CA PHE A 18 34.06 17.05 1.97
C PHE A 18 33.57 15.79 2.65
N GLU A 19 34.34 15.22 3.58
CA GLU A 19 33.92 14.03 4.33
C GLU A 19 32.70 14.32 5.20
N ASN A 20 32.66 15.46 5.90
CA ASN A 20 31.50 15.86 6.70
C ASN A 20 30.24 16.05 5.83
N VAL A 21 30.36 16.75 4.70
CA VAL A 21 29.23 16.94 3.77
C VAL A 21 28.73 15.60 3.23
N ARG A 22 29.64 14.67 2.89
CA ARG A 22 29.28 13.33 2.42
C ARG A 22 28.49 12.54 3.46
N GLN A 23 28.88 12.64 4.73
CA GLN A 23 28.17 12.00 5.84
C GLN A 23 26.80 12.63 6.09
N GLU A 24 26.68 13.96 6.03
CA GLU A 24 25.40 14.67 6.16
C GLU A 24 24.44 14.31 5.02
N VAL A 25 24.90 14.32 3.76
CA VAL A 25 24.09 13.92 2.61
C VAL A 25 23.62 12.47 2.75
N SER A 26 24.50 11.56 3.17
CA SER A 26 24.16 10.14 3.36
C SER A 26 23.10 9.94 4.44
N ARG A 27 23.15 10.71 5.53
CA ARG A 27 22.12 10.71 6.58
C ARG A 27 20.79 11.26 6.08
N SER A 28 20.81 12.43 5.43
CA SER A 28 19.60 13.04 4.86
C SER A 28 18.89 12.12 3.87
N THR A 29 19.63 11.48 2.95
CA THR A 29 19.03 10.53 2.01
C THR A 29 18.37 9.34 2.70
N SER A 30 18.95 8.86 3.81
CA SER A 30 18.38 7.74 4.56
C SER A 30 17.10 8.11 5.31
N ASP A 31 16.98 9.36 5.77
CA ASP A 31 15.79 9.84 6.48
C ASP A 31 14.68 10.25 5.51
N ASP A 32 15.02 10.79 4.34
CA ASP A 32 14.05 11.06 3.26
C ASP A 32 13.40 9.77 2.75
N MET A 33 14.19 8.70 2.57
CA MET A 33 13.66 7.38 2.17
C MET A 33 12.68 6.81 3.22
N LYS A 34 12.98 6.95 4.52
CA LYS A 34 12.06 6.53 5.58
C LYS A 34 10.78 7.36 5.58
N CYS A 35 10.88 8.67 5.37
CA CYS A 35 9.71 9.55 5.26
C CYS A 35 8.79 9.11 4.12
N GLU A 36 9.34 8.78 2.96
CA GLU A 36 8.55 8.30 1.82
C GLU A 36 7.86 6.95 2.11
N GLU A 37 8.56 6.03 2.79
CA GLU A 37 7.95 4.78 3.28
C GLU A 37 6.78 5.04 4.24
N TYR A 38 6.95 5.92 5.23
CA TYR A 38 5.87 6.25 6.18
C TYR A 38 4.67 6.88 5.49
N ILE A 39 4.90 7.82 4.58
CA ILE A 39 3.82 8.46 3.81
C ILE A 39 3.09 7.42 2.98
N SER A 40 3.83 6.55 2.29
CA SER A 40 3.25 5.48 1.46
C SER A 40 2.40 4.52 2.28
N GLU A 41 2.87 4.14 3.46
CA GLU A 41 2.18 3.27 4.41
C GLU A 41 0.86 3.89 4.91
N ILE A 42 0.90 5.15 5.34
CA ILE A 42 -0.29 5.88 5.81
C ILE A 42 -1.34 5.97 4.70
N LEU A 43 -0.91 6.31 3.48
CA LEU A 43 -1.80 6.38 2.33
C LEU A 43 -2.36 4.99 1.97
N GLU A 44 -1.59 3.92 2.10
CA GLU A 44 -2.08 2.56 1.92
C GLU A 44 -3.12 2.16 2.97
N ARG A 45 -2.90 2.49 4.25
CA ARG A 45 -3.88 2.24 5.31
C ARG A 45 -5.18 2.97 5.03
N GLN A 46 -5.12 4.25 4.67
CA GLN A 46 -6.30 5.03 4.33
C GLN A 46 -7.06 4.43 3.15
N ARG A 47 -6.36 3.98 2.09
CA ARG A 47 -6.98 3.28 0.95
C ARG A 47 -7.58 1.91 1.29
N ARG A 48 -7.11 1.28 2.36
CA ARG A 48 -7.59 -0.04 2.81
C ARG A 48 -8.62 0.04 3.93
N ALA A 49 -8.80 1.20 4.55
CA ALA A 49 -9.69 1.41 5.68
C ALA A 49 -11.17 1.14 5.38
N SER A 50 -11.59 1.23 4.10
CA SER A 50 -12.95 0.87 3.67
C SER A 50 -13.05 -0.49 2.98
N ASN A 51 -12.02 -1.34 3.06
CA ASN A 51 -11.99 -2.63 2.38
C ASN A 51 -12.25 -3.78 3.36
N ILE A 52 -13.24 -4.63 3.05
CA ILE A 52 -13.45 -5.92 3.72
C ILE A 52 -12.89 -7.04 2.84
N MET A 53 -12.14 -7.94 3.45
CA MET A 53 -11.61 -9.15 2.79
C MET A 53 -12.38 -10.38 3.29
N ILE A 54 -13.08 -11.06 2.38
CA ILE A 54 -13.88 -12.25 2.71
C ILE A 54 -13.20 -13.48 2.12
N ALA A 55 -12.90 -14.45 2.98
CA ALA A 55 -12.29 -15.71 2.61
C ALA A 55 -13.33 -16.84 2.52
N ASN A 56 -12.95 -17.91 1.81
CA ASN A 56 -13.71 -19.16 1.74
C ASN A 56 -15.13 -19.05 1.16
N VAL A 57 -15.40 -18.04 0.34
CA VAL A 57 -16.64 -17.97 -0.45
C VAL A 57 -16.47 -18.80 -1.72
N LYS A 58 -17.40 -19.72 -1.98
CA LYS A 58 -17.40 -20.54 -3.21
C LYS A 58 -17.34 -19.64 -4.45
N GLU A 59 -16.54 -20.01 -5.44
CA GLU A 59 -16.47 -19.29 -6.71
C GLU A 59 -17.82 -19.29 -7.42
N ALA A 60 -18.18 -18.17 -8.03
CA ALA A 60 -19.33 -18.06 -8.92
C ALA A 60 -19.19 -18.99 -10.12
N THR A 61 -20.28 -19.66 -10.48
CA THR A 61 -20.28 -20.71 -11.52
C THR A 61 -20.95 -20.29 -12.82
N ALA A 62 -21.56 -19.11 -12.88
CA ALA A 62 -22.18 -18.62 -14.11
C ALA A 62 -21.18 -18.51 -15.28
N ASP A 63 -21.69 -18.72 -16.50
CA ASP A 63 -20.88 -18.70 -17.73
C ASP A 63 -20.44 -17.28 -18.11
N LYS A 64 -21.29 -16.28 -17.84
CA LYS A 64 -20.98 -14.88 -18.17
C LYS A 64 -20.31 -14.16 -17.01
N GLY A 65 -19.35 -13.29 -17.33
CA GLY A 65 -18.63 -12.51 -16.32
C GLY A 65 -19.53 -11.56 -15.52
N ILE A 66 -20.59 -11.03 -16.15
CA ILE A 66 -21.55 -10.15 -15.49
C ILE A 66 -22.37 -10.93 -14.46
N GLU A 67 -22.91 -12.08 -14.85
CA GLU A 67 -23.70 -12.96 -13.98
C GLU A 67 -22.86 -13.45 -12.79
N ARG A 68 -21.59 -13.82 -13.02
CA ARG A 68 -20.66 -14.17 -11.92
C ARG A 68 -20.45 -13.05 -10.92
N LYS A 69 -20.32 -11.81 -11.41
CA LYS A 69 -20.15 -10.63 -10.55
C LYS A 69 -21.41 -10.38 -9.73
N GLU A 70 -22.58 -10.60 -10.31
CA GLU A 70 -23.87 -10.47 -9.63
C GLU A 70 -24.05 -11.55 -8.56
N GLU A 71 -23.71 -12.81 -8.86
CA GLU A 71 -23.67 -13.91 -7.87
C GLU A 71 -22.79 -13.56 -6.67
N ASP A 72 -21.55 -13.12 -6.92
CA ASP A 72 -20.62 -12.71 -5.87
C ASP A 72 -21.17 -11.52 -5.06
N THR A 73 -21.76 -10.52 -5.73
CA THR A 73 -22.32 -9.33 -5.07
C THR A 73 -23.50 -9.70 -4.17
N ASN A 74 -24.40 -10.57 -4.66
CA ASN A 74 -25.56 -11.02 -3.88
C ASN A 74 -25.12 -11.87 -2.68
N CYS A 75 -24.12 -12.74 -2.87
CA CYS A 75 -23.54 -13.49 -1.76
C CYS A 75 -22.93 -12.58 -0.68
N VAL A 76 -22.19 -11.53 -1.07
CA VAL A 76 -21.64 -10.55 -0.13
C VAL A 76 -22.75 -9.80 0.62
N LYS A 77 -23.79 -9.35 -0.09
CA LYS A 77 -24.93 -8.67 0.54
C LYS A 77 -25.61 -9.54 1.59
N GLU A 78 -25.78 -10.83 1.30
CA GLU A 78 -26.35 -11.78 2.24
C GLU A 78 -25.42 -12.04 3.45
N LEU A 79 -24.11 -12.14 3.22
CA LEU A 79 -23.13 -12.34 4.30
C LEU A 79 -23.04 -11.14 5.25
N LEU A 80 -23.23 -9.94 4.72
CA LEU A 80 -23.10 -8.70 5.48
C LEU A 80 -24.45 -8.09 5.89
N LYS A 81 -25.58 -8.78 5.64
CA LYS A 81 -26.94 -8.24 5.87
C LYS A 81 -27.21 -7.81 7.31
N ASP A 82 -26.58 -8.48 8.27
CA ASP A 82 -26.77 -8.25 9.70
C ASP A 82 -25.82 -7.17 10.25
N PHE A 83 -24.94 -6.63 9.40
CA PHE A 83 -24.03 -5.54 9.74
C PHE A 83 -24.63 -4.21 9.29
N SER A 84 -24.37 -3.15 10.06
CA SER A 84 -24.83 -1.79 9.73
C SER A 84 -23.94 -1.15 8.66
N VAL A 85 -23.96 -1.71 7.46
CA VAL A 85 -23.12 -1.31 6.31
C VAL A 85 -24.00 -0.83 5.16
N ASP A 86 -23.64 0.29 4.52
CA ASP A 86 -24.33 0.73 3.31
C ASP A 86 -24.02 -0.19 2.12
N MET A 87 -24.99 -1.03 1.77
CA MET A 87 -24.91 -2.00 0.67
C MET A 87 -25.24 -1.41 -0.71
N LEU A 88 -25.68 -0.15 -0.80
CA LEU A 88 -26.13 0.41 -2.08
C LEU A 88 -24.96 0.65 -3.04
N ASN A 89 -23.81 1.04 -2.51
CA ASN A 89 -22.68 1.53 -3.30
C ASN A 89 -21.38 0.72 -3.10
N ILE A 90 -21.50 -0.57 -2.76
CA ILE A 90 -20.34 -1.45 -2.60
C ILE A 90 -19.74 -1.88 -3.94
N LYS A 91 -18.42 -2.06 -3.97
CA LYS A 91 -17.73 -2.68 -5.10
C LYS A 91 -17.16 -4.03 -4.69
N VAL A 92 -17.50 -5.08 -5.42
CA VAL A 92 -17.11 -6.47 -5.12
C VAL A 92 -16.20 -7.02 -6.22
N PHE A 93 -15.07 -7.60 -5.82
CA PHE A 93 -14.07 -8.16 -6.73
C PHE A 93 -13.43 -9.43 -6.16
N ARG A 94 -13.17 -10.42 -7.03
CA ARG A 94 -12.30 -11.57 -6.69
C ARG A 94 -10.84 -11.21 -6.90
N MET A 95 -9.99 -11.56 -5.94
CA MET A 95 -8.56 -11.27 -5.97
C MET A 95 -7.76 -12.44 -6.55
N GLY A 96 -6.93 -12.13 -7.55
CA GLY A 96 -6.01 -13.09 -8.16
C GLY A 96 -6.60 -13.92 -9.31
N LYS A 97 -5.75 -14.76 -9.89
CA LYS A 97 -6.11 -15.64 -11.01
C LYS A 97 -6.93 -16.83 -10.51
N GLN A 98 -7.96 -17.19 -11.27
CA GLN A 98 -8.77 -18.37 -10.99
C GLN A 98 -7.91 -19.64 -11.06
N ALA A 99 -8.07 -20.51 -10.06
CA ALA A 99 -7.39 -21.80 -10.00
C ALA A 99 -8.39 -22.88 -9.59
N GLN A 100 -8.28 -24.06 -10.20
CA GLN A 100 -9.17 -25.16 -9.92
C GLN A 100 -9.06 -25.60 -8.45
N GLY A 101 -10.20 -25.79 -7.79
CA GLY A 101 -10.27 -26.23 -6.39
C GLY A 101 -9.86 -25.18 -5.36
N LYS A 102 -9.64 -23.91 -5.75
CA LYS A 102 -9.31 -22.82 -4.83
C LYS A 102 -10.34 -21.70 -4.90
N ASN A 103 -10.89 -21.34 -3.74
CA ASN A 103 -11.73 -20.17 -3.57
C ASN A 103 -10.86 -18.92 -3.44
N ARG A 104 -10.98 -17.97 -4.37
CA ARG A 104 -10.29 -16.68 -4.25
C ARG A 104 -10.94 -15.81 -3.19
N LEU A 105 -10.13 -14.95 -2.58
CA LEU A 105 -10.63 -13.91 -1.68
C LEU A 105 -11.55 -12.96 -2.44
N ILE A 106 -12.61 -12.53 -1.78
CA ILE A 106 -13.41 -11.40 -2.23
C ILE A 106 -12.91 -10.16 -1.52
N LYS A 107 -12.60 -9.12 -2.29
CA LYS A 107 -12.41 -7.76 -1.81
C LYS A 107 -13.72 -7.00 -2.00
N VAL A 108 -14.27 -6.51 -0.91
CA VAL A 108 -15.39 -5.58 -0.88
C VAL A 108 -14.84 -4.20 -0.56
N VAL A 109 -15.21 -3.19 -1.35
CA VAL A 109 -14.88 -1.79 -1.10
C VAL A 109 -16.16 -1.08 -0.72
N LEU A 110 -16.22 -0.58 0.51
CA LEU A 110 -17.32 0.18 1.06
C LEU A 110 -17.18 1.66 0.70
N SER A 111 -18.31 2.38 0.79
CA SER A 111 -18.36 3.82 0.52
C SER A 111 -17.64 4.62 1.60
N HIS A 112 -17.82 4.22 2.87
CA HIS A 112 -17.26 4.92 4.01
C HIS A 112 -16.39 3.96 4.85
N PRO A 113 -15.23 4.42 5.36
CA PRO A 113 -14.40 3.63 6.27
C PRO A 113 -15.11 3.24 7.59
N GLU A 114 -16.13 4.00 7.99
CA GLU A 114 -16.93 3.75 9.19
C GLU A 114 -17.82 2.50 9.07
N ASP A 115 -18.01 2.01 7.85
CA ASP A 115 -18.81 0.82 7.56
C ASP A 115 -18.01 -0.49 7.71
N VAL A 116 -16.69 -0.43 7.98
CA VAL A 116 -15.84 -1.62 8.24
C VAL A 116 -15.88 -2.00 9.71
#